data_AF-A0A0D0DAT6-F1
#
_entry.id   AF-A0A0D0DAT6-F1
#
_cell.length_a   1.000
_cell.length_b   1.000
_cell.length_c   1.000
_cell.angle_alpha   90.00
_cell.angle_beta   90.00
_cell.angle_gamma   90.00
#
_symmetry.space_group_name_H-M   'P 1'
#
loop_
_entity.id
_entity.type
_entity.pdbx_description
1 polymer ?
#
loop_
_entity_poly.entity_id
_entity_poly.type
_entity_poly.pdbx_seq_one_letter_code
_entity_poly.pdbx_strand_id
1 'polypeptide(L)'
;MLPQVRSLVPNYIISQLNLLDVDHCACDPSNQGGCSRCAPLTTSVCCDIHHPDAFHLFNSSFVPVPKLPNRSRLNRFKMDLKEYKLCEALEDWREGKTHEIHDESNLIDIGPSLVMPDDILDCIVTCAHYLKIKSVDDLRHEQNQSVWC
;
A
#
# COMPACT_ATOMS: atom_id res chain seq x y z
N MET A 1 -24.93 -21.87 -17.95
CA MET A 1 -24.11 -22.36 -16.82
C MET A 1 -22.66 -22.30 -17.26
N LEU A 2 -21.91 -21.28 -16.84
CA LEU A 2 -20.47 -21.15 -17.06
C LEU A 2 -19.80 -21.22 -15.68
N PRO A 3 -18.78 -22.06 -15.47
CA PRO A 3 -17.92 -21.91 -14.30
C PRO A 3 -16.52 -21.42 -14.67
N GLN A 4 -16.17 -20.32 -13.99
CA GLN A 4 -14.90 -20.07 -13.30
C GLN A 4 -13.62 -19.89 -14.13
N VAL A 5 -13.33 -18.63 -14.42
CA VAL A 5 -11.97 -18.14 -14.71
C VAL A 5 -11.15 -18.21 -13.41
N ARG A 6 -10.23 -19.18 -13.33
CA ARG A 6 -9.24 -19.22 -12.25
C ARG A 6 -8.11 -18.26 -12.58
N SER A 7 -7.94 -17.27 -11.72
CA SER A 7 -6.82 -16.34 -11.66
C SER A 7 -5.49 -17.10 -11.76
N LEU A 8 -4.70 -16.78 -12.79
CA LEU A 8 -3.32 -17.24 -12.93
C LEU A 8 -2.43 -16.31 -12.10
N VAL A 9 -2.08 -16.74 -10.89
CA VAL A 9 -0.93 -16.17 -10.17
C VAL A 9 0.33 -16.62 -10.92
N PRO A 10 1.25 -15.72 -11.31
CA PRO A 10 2.53 -16.14 -11.87
C PRO A 10 3.32 -16.88 -10.80
N ASN A 11 3.34 -18.21 -10.88
CA ASN A 11 4.25 -19.03 -10.10
C ASN A 11 5.67 -18.71 -10.57
N TYR A 12 6.36 -17.84 -9.83
CA TYR A 12 7.80 -17.66 -9.96
C TYR A 12 8.46 -18.95 -9.45
N ILE A 13 8.66 -19.91 -10.35
CA ILE A 13 9.51 -21.06 -10.08
C ILE A 13 10.94 -20.51 -9.98
N ILE A 14 11.40 -20.29 -8.75
CA ILE A 14 12.83 -20.25 -8.48
C ILE A 14 13.34 -21.62 -8.90
N SER A 15 14.01 -21.70 -10.05
CA SER A 15 14.80 -22.87 -10.38
C SER A 15 15.82 -23.02 -9.25
N GLN A 16 15.66 -24.03 -8.41
CA GLN A 16 16.75 -24.50 -7.59
C GLN A 16 17.84 -24.97 -8.57
N LEU A 17 18.75 -24.06 -8.89
CA LEU A 17 20.06 -24.41 -9.40
C LEU A 17 20.67 -25.29 -8.31
N ASN A 18 20.61 -26.60 -8.53
CA ASN A 18 21.56 -27.53 -7.94
C ASN A 18 22.95 -27.05 -8.37
N LEU A 19 23.52 -26.12 -7.60
CA LEU A 19 24.95 -25.96 -7.49
C LEU A 19 25.43 -27.28 -6.89
N LEU A 20 25.72 -28.25 -7.77
CA LEU A 20 26.64 -29.31 -7.43
C LEU A 20 27.88 -28.58 -6.90
N ASP A 21 28.15 -28.73 -5.62
CA ASP A 21 29.34 -28.21 -4.97
C ASP A 21 30.52 -28.99 -5.58
N VAL A 22 30.99 -28.52 -6.74
CA VAL A 22 32.12 -29.12 -7.44
C VAL A 22 33.33 -28.74 -6.62
N ASP A 23 33.82 -29.70 -5.83
CA ASP A 23 35.01 -29.53 -5.02
C ASP A 23 36.17 -29.09 -5.91
N HIS A 24 36.61 -27.85 -5.71
CA HIS A 24 37.69 -27.23 -6.46
C HIS A 24 39.06 -27.91 -6.21
N CYS A 25 39.15 -28.75 -5.17
CA CYS A 25 40.32 -29.58 -4.88
C CYS A 25 40.39 -30.83 -5.75
N ALA A 26 39.28 -31.24 -6.40
CA ALA A 26 39.22 -32.47 -7.20
C ALA A 26 40.19 -32.46 -8.40
N CYS A 27 40.55 -31.28 -8.91
CA CYS A 27 41.46 -31.13 -10.04
C CYS A 27 42.94 -31.36 -9.66
N ASP A 28 43.32 -31.12 -8.42
CA ASP A 28 44.70 -31.31 -7.94
C ASP A 28 44.70 -31.72 -6.46
N PRO A 29 44.66 -33.03 -6.16
CA PRO A 29 44.63 -33.52 -4.79
C PRO A 29 45.88 -33.21 -3.97
N SER A 30 46.98 -32.80 -4.63
CA SER A 30 48.24 -32.47 -3.96
C SER A 30 48.24 -31.02 -3.44
N ASN A 31 47.32 -30.19 -3.94
CA ASN A 31 47.16 -28.81 -3.54
C ASN A 31 45.79 -28.59 -2.91
N GLN A 32 45.80 -28.30 -1.60
CA GLN A 32 44.60 -28.13 -0.80
C GLN A 32 43.76 -26.90 -1.20
N GLY A 33 44.29 -26.01 -2.05
CA GLY A 33 43.56 -24.87 -2.62
C GLY A 33 43.07 -25.09 -4.06
N GLY A 34 43.32 -26.25 -4.67
CA GLY A 34 43.08 -26.49 -6.10
C GLY A 34 44.09 -25.80 -7.03
N CYS A 35 44.10 -26.15 -8.31
CA CYS A 35 45.00 -25.53 -9.28
C CYS A 35 44.64 -24.05 -9.51
N SER A 36 45.51 -23.28 -10.16
CA SER A 36 45.27 -21.85 -10.45
C SER A 36 43.98 -21.54 -11.22
N ARG A 37 43.38 -22.54 -11.87
CA ARG A 37 42.08 -22.41 -12.57
C ARG A 37 40.88 -22.71 -11.67
N CYS A 38 41.05 -23.57 -10.67
CA CYS A 38 39.97 -24.07 -9.82
C CYS A 38 39.93 -23.37 -8.46
N ALA A 39 41.06 -22.85 -7.99
CA ALA A 39 41.16 -22.14 -6.73
C ALA A 39 40.17 -20.95 -6.69
N PRO A 40 39.35 -20.82 -5.63
CA PRO A 40 38.47 -19.68 -5.45
C PRO A 40 39.27 -18.38 -5.42
N LEU A 41 38.85 -17.38 -6.20
CA LEU A 41 39.42 -16.04 -6.10
C LEU A 41 39.01 -15.45 -4.76
N THR A 42 39.98 -15.09 -3.93
CA THR A 42 39.72 -14.34 -2.69
C THR A 42 39.31 -12.92 -3.08
N THR A 43 38.02 -12.61 -2.98
CA THR A 43 37.54 -11.22 -3.09
C THR A 43 37.67 -10.55 -1.73
N SER A 44 38.23 -9.34 -1.68
CA SER A 44 38.35 -8.56 -0.44
C SER A 44 37.02 -7.92 0.00
N VAL A 45 36.00 -7.98 -0.85
CA VAL A 45 34.66 -7.42 -0.62
C VAL A 45 33.63 -8.46 -1.06
N CYS A 46 32.76 -8.87 -0.13
CA CYS A 46 31.73 -9.87 -0.40
C CYS A 46 30.57 -9.28 -1.23
N CYS A 47 30.15 -8.04 -0.93
CA CYS A 47 29.26 -7.20 -1.73
C CYS A 47 29.47 -5.73 -1.34
N ASP A 48 29.33 -4.77 -2.28
CA ASP A 48 29.37 -3.30 -2.05
C ASP A 48 28.31 -2.75 -1.07
N ILE A 49 27.52 -3.65 -0.47
CA ILE A 49 26.40 -3.39 0.44
C ILE A 49 26.87 -3.14 1.88
N HIS A 50 28.10 -3.56 2.23
CA HIS A 50 28.60 -3.48 3.61
C HIS A 50 29.43 -2.23 3.93
N HIS A 51 29.47 -1.25 3.02
CA HIS A 51 30.19 -0.01 3.31
C HIS A 51 29.39 0.79 4.37
N PRO A 52 29.96 1.11 5.55
CA PRO A 52 29.24 1.83 6.60
C PRO A 52 28.63 3.16 6.12
N ASP A 53 29.26 3.79 5.13
CA ASP A 53 28.80 5.05 4.55
C ASP A 53 27.47 4.92 3.79
N ALA A 54 27.10 3.71 3.33
CA ALA A 54 25.82 3.43 2.68
C ALA A 54 24.61 3.64 3.62
N PHE A 55 24.83 3.63 4.94
CA PHE A 55 23.77 3.79 5.94
C PHE A 55 23.51 5.26 6.31
N HIS A 56 24.36 6.20 5.88
CA HIS A 56 24.16 7.63 6.14
C HIS A 56 22.88 8.19 5.50
N LEU A 57 22.39 7.57 4.44
CA LEU A 57 21.09 7.91 3.82
C LEU A 57 19.90 7.78 4.77
N PHE A 58 20.03 6.96 5.82
CA PHE A 58 18.97 6.74 6.81
C PHE A 58 19.10 7.62 8.06
N ASN A 59 20.18 8.41 8.18
CA ASN A 59 20.39 9.34 9.28
C ASN A 59 19.59 10.64 9.13
N SER A 60 18.30 10.53 8.79
CA SER A 60 17.40 11.68 8.76
C SER A 60 16.95 12.02 10.19
N SER A 61 17.13 13.26 10.61
CA SER A 61 16.56 13.75 11.86
C SER A 61 15.04 13.75 11.75
N PHE A 62 14.37 12.88 12.49
CA PHE A 62 12.91 12.87 12.57
C PHE A 62 12.42 14.23 13.09
N VAL A 63 11.79 15.03 12.22
CA VAL A 63 11.04 16.20 12.65
C VAL A 63 9.80 15.68 13.37
N PRO A 64 9.56 16.03 14.64
CA PRO A 64 8.34 15.63 15.34
C PRO A 64 7.14 16.17 14.55
N VAL A 65 6.33 15.28 14.00
CA VAL A 65 5.09 15.66 13.35
C VAL A 65 4.19 16.34 14.40
N PRO A 66 3.64 17.54 14.13
CA PRO A 66 2.70 18.17 15.03
C PRO A 66 1.59 17.19 15.40
N LYS A 67 1.32 17.05 16.70
CA LYS A 67 0.24 16.18 17.18
C LYS A 67 -1.08 16.67 16.59
N LEU A 68 -1.71 15.85 15.75
CA LEU A 68 -3.05 16.17 15.26
C LEU A 68 -4.01 16.29 16.47
N PRO A 69 -4.97 17.22 16.43
CA PRO A 69 -6.01 17.32 17.44
C PRO A 69 -6.73 15.99 17.62
N ASN A 70 -7.17 15.73 18.85
CA ASN A 70 -7.84 14.49 19.23
C ASN A 70 -9.13 14.32 18.44
N ARG A 71 -9.22 13.20 17.73
CA ARG A 71 -10.32 12.90 16.81
C ARG A 71 -11.61 12.59 17.54
N SER A 72 -12.68 12.91 16.85
CA SER A 72 -14.04 12.46 17.07
C SER A 72 -14.16 10.93 17.09
N ARG A 73 -14.00 10.26 18.23
CA ARG A 73 -14.35 8.82 18.36
C ARG A 73 -15.87 8.65 18.34
N LEU A 74 -16.45 8.60 17.14
CA LEU A 74 -17.87 8.36 16.97
C LEU A 74 -18.15 6.87 17.08
N ASN A 75 -19.20 6.51 17.82
CA ASN A 75 -19.58 5.12 17.97
C ASN A 75 -20.27 4.62 16.69
N ARG A 76 -20.22 3.31 16.45
CA ARG A 76 -21.08 2.71 15.44
C ARG A 76 -22.54 2.88 15.85
N PHE A 77 -23.34 3.32 14.90
CA PHE A 77 -24.78 3.48 15.07
C PHE A 77 -25.50 2.61 14.04
N LYS A 78 -26.79 2.37 14.26
CA LYS A 78 -27.64 1.69 13.30
C LYS A 78 -28.18 2.75 12.34
N MET A 79 -27.90 2.61 11.04
CA MET A 79 -28.47 3.48 10.01
C MET A 79 -29.99 3.45 10.06
N ASP A 80 -30.60 4.64 10.03
CA ASP A 80 -32.03 4.83 9.84
C ASP A 80 -32.29 5.42 8.44
N LEU A 81 -33.56 5.60 8.09
CA LEU A 81 -33.98 6.08 6.77
C LEU A 81 -33.31 7.39 6.34
N LYS A 82 -32.97 8.26 7.30
CA LYS A 82 -32.33 9.55 7.01
C LYS A 82 -30.87 9.37 6.59
N GLU A 83 -30.14 8.50 7.26
CA GLU A 83 -28.75 8.21 6.92
C GLU A 83 -28.65 7.45 5.60
N TYR A 84 -29.57 6.52 5.32
CA TYR A 84 -29.64 5.86 4.01
C TYR A 84 -29.86 6.85 2.87
N LYS A 85 -30.78 7.80 3.03
CA LYS A 85 -31.02 8.86 2.03
C LYS A 85 -29.80 9.76 1.83
N LEU A 86 -29.06 10.04 2.91
CA LEU A 86 -27.83 10.80 2.81
C LEU A 86 -26.74 10.01 2.08
N CYS A 87 -26.57 8.72 2.40
CA CYS A 87 -25.64 7.84 1.68
C CYS A 87 -25.96 7.82 0.17
N GLU A 88 -27.22 7.56 -0.19
CA GLU A 88 -27.66 7.52 -1.60
C GLU A 88 -27.38 8.84 -2.32
N ALA A 89 -27.72 9.98 -1.71
CA ALA A 89 -27.45 11.29 -2.31
C ALA A 89 -25.94 11.58 -2.47
N LEU A 90 -25.10 11.07 -1.56
CA LEU A 90 -23.64 11.20 -1.66
C LEU A 90 -23.07 10.29 -2.74
N GLU A 91 -23.61 9.08 -2.90
CA GLU A 91 -23.24 8.15 -3.97
C GLU A 91 -23.57 8.74 -5.35
N ASP A 92 -24.81 9.20 -5.54
CA ASP A 92 -25.24 9.86 -6.79
C ASP A 92 -24.36 11.06 -7.13
N TRP A 93 -24.06 11.90 -6.12
CA TRP A 93 -23.18 13.04 -6.29
C TRP A 93 -21.76 12.60 -6.68
N ARG A 94 -21.24 11.55 -6.04
CA ARG A 94 -19.89 11.03 -6.27
C ARG A 94 -19.72 10.42 -7.65
N GLU A 95 -20.72 9.67 -8.12
CA GLU A 95 -20.77 9.14 -9.48
C GLU A 95 -20.79 10.27 -10.51
N GLY A 96 -21.72 11.22 -10.38
CA GLY A 96 -21.81 12.37 -11.27
C GLY A 96 -20.53 13.21 -11.32
N LYS A 97 -19.87 13.39 -10.17
CA LYS A 97 -18.62 14.14 -10.08
C LYS A 97 -17.44 13.40 -10.69
N THR A 98 -17.42 12.06 -10.59
CA THR A 98 -16.39 11.23 -11.22
C THR A 98 -16.50 11.30 -12.73
N HIS A 99 -17.72 11.19 -13.27
CA HIS A 99 -17.97 11.38 -14.70
C HIS A 99 -17.55 12.79 -15.17
N GLU A 100 -17.82 13.84 -14.39
CA GLU A 100 -17.47 15.23 -14.74
C GLU A 100 -15.95 15.48 -14.76
N ILE A 101 -15.21 14.98 -13.76
CA ILE A 101 -13.78 15.28 -13.58
C ILE A 101 -12.90 14.31 -14.37
N HIS A 102 -13.26 13.02 -14.35
CA HIS A 102 -12.41 11.94 -14.82
C HIS A 102 -12.93 11.23 -16.05
N ASP A 103 -14.08 11.60 -16.62
CA ASP A 103 -14.76 10.91 -17.73
C ASP A 103 -15.42 9.56 -17.38
N GLU A 104 -16.22 9.06 -18.32
CA GLU A 104 -16.97 7.81 -18.20
C GLU A 104 -16.06 6.57 -18.12
N SER A 105 -14.89 6.58 -18.78
CA SER A 105 -14.01 5.42 -18.79
C SER A 105 -13.42 5.17 -17.39
N ASN A 106 -13.01 6.25 -16.70
CA ASN A 106 -12.54 6.14 -15.32
C ASN A 106 -13.65 5.73 -14.35
N LEU A 107 -14.89 6.18 -14.57
CA LEU A 107 -16.02 5.74 -13.77
C LEU A 107 -16.27 4.22 -13.93
N ILE A 108 -16.15 3.67 -15.14
CA ILE A 108 -16.35 2.24 -15.39
C ILE A 108 -15.18 1.39 -14.84
N ASP A 109 -13.94 1.84 -15.04
CA ASP A 109 -12.75 1.04 -14.74
C ASP A 109 -12.33 1.10 -13.26
N ILE A 110 -12.46 2.27 -12.62
CA ILE A 110 -12.01 2.52 -11.24
C ILE A 110 -13.21 2.70 -10.31
N GLY A 111 -14.23 3.41 -10.76
CA GLY A 111 -15.42 3.70 -9.96
C GLY A 111 -15.41 5.06 -9.28
N PRO A 112 -16.52 5.41 -8.61
CA PRO A 112 -16.76 6.72 -8.02
C PRO A 112 -15.85 7.02 -6.81
N SER A 113 -15.23 6.00 -6.22
CA SER A 113 -14.27 6.14 -5.12
C SER A 113 -13.03 6.97 -5.49
N LEU A 114 -12.77 7.17 -6.78
CA LEU A 114 -11.71 8.05 -7.28
C LEU A 114 -11.89 9.52 -6.83
N VAL A 115 -13.13 9.99 -6.72
CA VAL A 115 -13.43 11.36 -6.24
C VAL A 115 -13.53 11.42 -4.72
N MET A 116 -14.17 10.42 -4.10
CA MET A 116 -14.35 10.36 -2.66
C MET A 116 -14.34 8.89 -2.21
N PRO A 117 -13.31 8.44 -1.49
CA PRO A 117 -13.27 7.04 -1.05
C PRO A 117 -14.36 6.75 0.00
N ASP A 118 -14.70 5.47 0.13
CA ASP A 118 -15.85 5.00 0.93
C ASP A 118 -15.73 5.37 2.42
N ASP A 119 -14.51 5.37 2.95
CA ASP A 119 -14.20 5.78 4.32
C ASP A 119 -14.60 7.24 4.60
N ILE A 120 -14.37 8.14 3.65
CA ILE A 120 -14.79 9.54 3.75
C ILE A 120 -16.31 9.65 3.72
N LEU A 121 -16.98 8.90 2.83
CA LEU A 121 -18.44 8.89 2.74
C LEU A 121 -19.05 8.42 4.07
N ASP A 122 -18.58 7.30 4.60
CA ASP A 122 -18.99 6.77 5.90
C ASP A 122 -18.73 7.77 7.04
N CYS A 123 -17.60 8.48 6.99
CA CYS A 123 -17.24 9.52 7.94
C CYS A 123 -18.26 10.67 7.92
N ILE A 124 -18.64 11.14 6.74
CA ILE A 124 -19.61 12.23 6.55
C ILE A 124 -20.97 11.81 7.09
N VAL A 125 -21.43 10.60 6.76
CA VAL A 125 -22.72 10.07 7.22
C VAL A 125 -22.73 9.92 8.74
N THR A 126 -21.65 9.40 9.31
CA THR A 126 -21.49 9.26 10.75
C THR A 126 -21.48 10.62 11.45
N CYS A 127 -20.73 11.59 10.92
CA CYS A 127 -20.69 12.93 11.48
C CYS A 127 -22.04 13.65 11.36
N ALA A 128 -22.79 13.42 10.28
CA ALA A 128 -24.14 13.95 10.09
C ALA A 128 -25.13 13.34 11.11
N HIS A 129 -25.06 12.02 11.35
CA HIS A 129 -25.88 11.35 12.37
C HIS A 129 -25.70 11.99 13.76
N TYR A 130 -24.46 12.27 14.15
CA TYR A 130 -24.14 12.93 15.42
C TYR A 130 -24.25 14.46 15.38
N LEU A 131 -24.80 15.04 14.30
CA LEU A 131 -24.99 16.48 14.11
C LEU A 131 -23.70 17.31 14.29
N LYS A 132 -22.55 16.73 13.94
CA LYS A 132 -21.24 17.38 14.00
C LYS A 132 -21.00 18.34 12.85
N ILE A 133 -21.50 18.00 11.67
CA ILE A 133 -21.37 18.85 10.49
C ILE A 133 -22.58 19.78 10.43
N LYS A 134 -22.36 21.08 10.70
CA LYS A 134 -23.38 22.13 10.56
C LYS A 134 -23.00 23.16 9.50
N SER A 135 -21.72 23.19 9.13
CA SER A 135 -21.14 24.11 8.17
C SER A 135 -20.13 23.39 7.27
N VAL A 136 -19.76 24.05 6.18
CA VAL A 136 -18.70 23.58 5.27
C VAL A 136 -17.35 23.53 5.99
N ASP A 137 -17.11 24.40 6.97
CA ASP A 137 -15.87 24.39 7.75
C ASP A 137 -15.77 23.17 8.67
N ASP A 138 -16.89 22.72 9.25
CA ASP A 138 -16.93 21.47 10.02
C ASP A 138 -16.60 20.27 9.14
N LEU A 139 -17.13 20.25 7.91
CA LEU A 139 -16.84 19.19 6.93
C LEU A 139 -15.35 19.17 6.56
N ARG A 140 -14.76 20.33 6.27
CA ARG A 140 -13.31 20.46 5.99
C ARG A 140 -12.46 20.02 7.18
N HIS A 141 -12.90 20.30 8.39
CA HIS A 141 -12.18 19.92 9.60
C HIS A 141 -12.13 18.40 9.77
N GLU A 142 -13.25 17.71 9.58
CA GLU A 142 -13.34 16.25 9.71
C GLU A 142 -12.63 15.53 8.55
N GLN A 143 -12.72 16.03 7.30
CA GLN A 143 -11.99 15.46 6.14
C GLN A 143 -10.46 15.57 6.28
N ASN A 144 -9.94 16.63 6.90
CA ASN A 144 -8.50 16.72 7.16
C ASN A 144 -8.02 15.78 8.28
N GLN A 145 -8.94 15.09 8.96
CA GLN A 145 -8.66 14.18 10.07
C GLN A 145 -9.00 12.71 9.76
N SER A 146 -9.63 12.44 8.60
CA SER A 146 -10.35 11.21 8.26
C SER A 146 -9.48 9.99 7.95
N VAL A 147 -8.18 9.99 8.25
CA VAL A 147 -7.29 8.83 7.96
C VAL A 147 -7.74 7.52 8.64
N TRP A 148 -8.71 7.54 9.55
CA TRP A 148 -9.30 6.34 10.17
C TRP A 148 -10.75 6.59 10.64
N CYS A 149 -11.57 7.19 9.78
CA CYS A 149 -12.94 6.68 9.67
C CYS A 149 -12.81 5.35 8.90
#